data_AF-A0A8X7MPL5-F1
#
_entry.id   AF-A0A8X7MPL5-F1
#
_cell.length_a   1.000
_cell.length_b   1.000
_cell.length_c   1.000
_cell.angle_alpha   90.00
_cell.angle_beta   90.00
_cell.angle_gamma   90.00
#
_symmetry.space_group_name_H-M   'P 1'
#
loop_
_entity.id
_entity.type
_entity.pdbx_description
1 polymer ?
#
loop_
_entity_poly.entity_id
_entity_poly.type
_entity_poly.pdbx_seq_one_letter_code
_entity_poly.pdbx_strand_id
1 'polypeptide(L)'
;MVLKLPSEKVHGSAGFDRIVAQQRKMPELCPVAAFHQHQAANAPRPNEDATKTGAFSYSYITATGQLRELTDSYFIKTVNSWLHTAGRERVTGHCFRIGGATFFFSAEKPLDDIRIRGGWESDAYLVYIRDSYVRHAELFVDVDATHLFYD
;
A
#
# COMPACT_ATOMS: atom_id res chain seq x y z
N MET A 1 8.88 8.89 -9.46
CA MET A 1 8.07 8.60 -10.67
C MET A 1 6.66 9.10 -10.44
N VAL A 2 5.98 9.59 -11.47
CA VAL A 2 4.55 9.89 -11.41
C VAL A 2 3.80 8.76 -12.11
N LEU A 3 2.88 8.12 -11.40
CA LEU A 3 1.95 7.15 -11.95
C LEU A 3 0.66 7.87 -12.32
N LYS A 4 0.38 7.94 -13.63
CA LYS A 4 -0.85 8.52 -14.15
C LYS A 4 -1.99 7.52 -13.98
N LEU A 5 -2.95 7.82 -13.12
CA LEU A 5 -4.16 7.00 -12.97
C LEU A 5 -5.32 7.73 -13.64
N PRO A 6 -5.76 7.30 -14.84
CA PRO A 6 -6.83 7.99 -15.59
C PRO A 6 -8.20 7.83 -14.91
N SER A 7 -8.32 6.88 -13.98
CA SER A 7 -9.48 6.79 -13.10
C SER A 7 -9.10 6.24 -11.74
N GLU A 8 -9.83 6.67 -10.70
CA GLU A 8 -9.80 6.04 -9.38
C GLU A 8 -11.11 6.29 -8.61
N LYS A 9 -11.22 5.73 -7.40
CA LYS A 9 -12.48 5.64 -6.65
C LYS A 9 -13.08 7.01 -6.30
N VAL A 10 -12.25 8.01 -6.00
CA VAL A 10 -12.69 9.26 -5.38
C VAL A 10 -13.04 10.33 -6.43
N HIS A 11 -12.15 10.55 -7.39
CA HIS A 11 -12.23 11.54 -8.46
C HIS A 11 -12.79 10.93 -9.76
N GLY A 12 -13.17 9.64 -9.77
CA GLY A 12 -13.80 8.97 -10.90
C GLY A 12 -12.91 9.01 -12.14
N SER A 13 -13.45 9.48 -13.28
CA SER A 13 -12.73 9.62 -14.56
C SER A 13 -11.83 10.86 -14.64
N ALA A 14 -11.84 11.76 -13.64
CA ALA A 14 -10.83 12.81 -13.56
C ALA A 14 -9.45 12.23 -13.20
N GLY A 15 -9.43 11.03 -12.61
CA GLY A 15 -8.20 10.35 -12.24
C GLY A 15 -7.47 11.01 -11.07
N PHE A 16 -6.33 10.42 -10.70
CA PHE A 16 -5.45 11.03 -9.69
C PHE A 16 -4.01 10.53 -9.84
N ASP A 17 -3.10 11.44 -10.15
CA ASP A 17 -1.68 11.12 -10.27
C ASP A 17 -1.06 10.76 -8.92
N ARG A 18 -0.41 9.61 -8.85
CA ARG A 18 0.31 9.17 -7.64
C ARG A 18 1.80 9.40 -7.79
N ILE A 19 2.40 10.06 -6.81
CA ILE A 19 3.85 10.17 -6.72
C ILE A 19 4.40 8.89 -6.08
N VAL A 20 5.15 8.13 -6.87
CA VAL A 20 5.86 6.93 -6.42
C VAL A 20 7.30 7.31 -6.10
N ALA A 21 7.63 7.29 -4.81
CA ALA A 21 8.95 7.67 -4.31
C ALA A 21 9.90 6.47 -4.30
N GLN A 22 11.10 6.66 -4.86
CA GLN A 22 12.14 5.63 -4.84
C GLN A 22 12.65 5.42 -3.42
N GLN A 23 12.73 4.16 -2.97
CA GLN A 23 13.37 3.81 -1.70
C GLN A 23 14.86 3.58 -1.95
N ARG A 24 15.70 4.48 -1.43
CA ARG A 24 17.16 4.39 -1.57
C ARG A 24 17.81 3.54 -0.47
N LYS A 25 17.19 3.51 0.72
CA LYS A 25 17.70 2.77 1.89
C LYS A 25 17.24 1.31 1.93
N MET A 26 16.15 0.99 1.26
CA MET A 26 15.55 -0.36 1.18
C MET A 26 15.20 -0.64 -0.29
N PRO A 27 16.19 -0.89 -1.16
CA PRO A 27 15.97 -1.10 -2.59
C PRO A 27 15.04 -2.28 -2.90
N GLU A 28 15.04 -3.31 -2.07
CA GLU A 28 14.16 -4.49 -2.14
C GLU A 28 12.69 -4.17 -1.88
N LEU A 29 12.40 -3.07 -1.17
CA LEU A 29 11.04 -2.55 -0.95
C LEU A 29 10.74 -1.32 -1.82
N CYS A 30 11.55 -1.06 -2.84
CA CYS A 30 11.40 0.13 -3.67
C CYS A 30 10.17 0.02 -4.59
N PRO A 31 9.13 0.87 -4.42
CA PRO A 31 7.93 0.78 -5.23
C PRO A 31 8.18 1.20 -6.68
N VAL A 32 9.19 2.03 -6.94
CA VAL A 32 9.62 2.37 -8.31
C VAL A 32 10.19 1.14 -9.02
N ALA A 33 11.09 0.41 -8.35
CA ALA A 33 11.68 -0.80 -8.91
C ALA A 33 10.62 -1.89 -9.12
N ALA A 34 9.76 -2.11 -8.12
CA ALA A 34 8.65 -3.07 -8.20
C ALA A 34 7.70 -2.77 -9.37
N PHE A 35 7.38 -1.49 -9.59
CA PHE A 35 6.52 -1.08 -10.70
C PHE A 35 7.18 -1.29 -12.07
N HIS A 36 8.46 -0.96 -12.22
CA HIS A 36 9.18 -1.26 -13.47
C HIS A 36 9.26 -2.76 -13.76
N GLN A 37 9.50 -3.57 -12.73
CA GLN A 37 9.48 -5.02 -12.87
C GLN A 37 8.08 -5.53 -13.26
N HIS A 38 7.03 -4.98 -12.66
CA HIS A 38 5.65 -5.29 -13.03
C HIS A 38 5.37 -4.96 -14.50
N GLN A 39 5.76 -3.78 -14.97
CA GLN A 39 5.59 -3.38 -16.37
C GLN A 39 6.38 -4.28 -17.32
N ALA A 40 7.62 -4.64 -16.99
CA ALA A 40 8.43 -5.52 -17.82
C ALA A 40 7.84 -6.93 -17.92
N ALA A 41 7.30 -7.46 -16.81
CA ALA A 41 6.69 -8.78 -16.77
C ALA A 41 5.29 -8.84 -17.39
N ASN A 42 4.55 -7.72 -17.39
CA ASN A 42 3.15 -7.64 -17.81
C ASN A 42 2.93 -6.63 -18.94
N ALA A 43 3.94 -6.39 -19.77
CA ALA A 43 3.81 -5.51 -20.92
C ALA A 43 2.69 -6.01 -21.86
N PRO A 44 1.85 -5.10 -22.41
CA PRO A 44 0.88 -5.46 -23.42
C PRO A 44 1.54 -6.16 -24.60
N ARG A 45 0.89 -7.20 -25.11
CA ARG A 45 1.36 -7.89 -26.31
C ARG A 45 1.19 -7.00 -27.55
N PRO A 46 1.91 -7.27 -28.65
CA PRO A 46 1.82 -6.45 -29.87
C PRO A 46 0.40 -6.30 -30.44
N ASN A 47 -0.50 -7.24 -30.14
CA ASN A 47 -1.89 -7.25 -30.60
C ASN A 47 -2.90 -6.75 -29.55
N GLU A 48 -2.44 -6.28 -28.39
CA GLU A 48 -3.29 -5.78 -27.31
C GLU A 48 -3.27 -4.25 -27.27
N ASP A 49 -4.44 -3.66 -27.06
CA ASP A 49 -4.59 -2.21 -26.90
C ASP A 49 -4.13 -1.80 -25.49
N ALA A 50 -2.94 -1.20 -25.41
CA ALA A 50 -2.35 -0.73 -24.17
C ALA A 50 -3.24 0.29 -23.42
N THR A 51 -4.13 1.00 -24.12
CA THR A 51 -5.04 1.99 -23.49
C THR A 51 -6.18 1.33 -22.72
N LYS A 52 -6.45 0.05 -23.00
CA LYS A 52 -7.48 -0.76 -22.31
C LYS A 52 -6.91 -1.61 -21.19
N THR A 53 -5.60 -1.54 -20.97
CA THR A 53 -4.90 -2.29 -19.93
C THR A 53 -4.62 -1.36 -18.77
N GLY A 54 -5.21 -1.65 -17.62
CA GLY A 54 -4.96 -0.92 -16.38
C GLY A 54 -3.53 -1.12 -15.87
N ALA A 55 -3.06 -0.14 -15.09
CA ALA A 55 -1.66 -0.04 -14.67
C ALA A 55 -1.16 -1.20 -13.77
N PHE A 56 -2.07 -2.04 -13.28
CA PHE A 56 -1.77 -3.20 -12.42
C PHE A 56 -2.24 -4.53 -13.03
N SER A 57 -2.51 -4.54 -14.34
CA SER A 57 -2.92 -5.77 -15.05
C SER A 57 -1.80 -6.80 -15.11
N TYR A 58 -2.15 -8.08 -15.06
CA TYR A 58 -1.18 -9.19 -15.09
C TYR A 58 -1.64 -10.35 -15.98
N SER A 59 -0.68 -11.09 -16.57
CA SER A 59 -0.96 -12.12 -17.59
C SER A 59 -0.79 -13.57 -17.12
N TYR A 60 -0.13 -13.78 -15.99
CA TYR A 60 0.40 -15.09 -15.56
C TYR A 60 -0.66 -16.17 -15.22
N ILE A 61 -1.94 -15.80 -15.05
CA ILE A 61 -2.94 -16.70 -14.44
C ILE A 61 -3.87 -17.37 -15.46
N THR A 62 -3.88 -16.95 -16.72
CA THR A 62 -4.79 -17.57 -17.70
C THR A 62 -4.03 -18.50 -18.63
N ALA A 63 -4.59 -19.70 -18.86
CA ALA A 63 -4.08 -20.63 -19.88
C ALA A 63 -4.07 -20.02 -21.30
N THR A 64 -4.83 -18.94 -21.50
CA THR A 64 -4.91 -18.14 -22.73
C THR A 64 -3.90 -16.97 -22.75
N GLY A 65 -3.27 -16.67 -21.62
CA GLY A 65 -2.34 -15.56 -21.44
C GLY A 65 -2.94 -14.16 -21.56
N GLN A 66 -4.27 -14.03 -21.45
CA GLN A 66 -4.95 -12.74 -21.40
C GLN A 66 -4.57 -11.96 -20.13
N LEU A 67 -4.28 -10.66 -20.30
CA LEU A 67 -4.13 -9.70 -19.21
C LEU A 67 -5.44 -9.58 -18.41
N ARG A 68 -5.32 -9.55 -17.10
CA ARG A 68 -6.43 -9.31 -16.17
C ARG A 68 -6.09 -8.20 -15.20
N GLU A 69 -7.07 -7.33 -14.96
CA GLU A 69 -6.99 -6.32 -13.91
C GLU A 69 -6.82 -6.96 -12.53
N LEU A 70 -5.93 -6.38 -11.72
CA LEU A 70 -5.81 -6.74 -10.32
C LEU A 70 -7.02 -6.23 -9.55
N THR A 71 -7.80 -7.16 -8.98
CA THR A 71 -8.91 -6.81 -8.10
C THR A 71 -8.47 -6.80 -6.63
N ASP A 72 -9.14 -6.00 -5.81
CA ASP A 72 -8.91 -5.97 -4.36
C ASP A 72 -9.12 -7.35 -3.73
N SER A 73 -10.18 -8.06 -4.12
CA SER A 73 -10.46 -9.41 -3.62
C SER A 73 -9.35 -10.41 -3.95
N TYR A 74 -8.80 -10.34 -5.16
CA TYR A 74 -7.70 -11.22 -5.56
C TYR A 74 -6.41 -10.85 -4.83
N PHE A 75 -6.09 -9.56 -4.74
CA PHE A 75 -4.93 -9.07 -3.99
C PHE A 75 -4.96 -9.53 -2.52
N ILE A 76 -6.07 -9.29 -1.82
CA ILE A 76 -6.23 -9.66 -0.41
C ILE A 76 -6.19 -11.17 -0.22
N LYS A 77 -6.78 -11.96 -1.15
CA LYS A 77 -6.71 -13.41 -1.10
C LYS A 77 -5.26 -13.90 -1.22
N THR A 78 -4.50 -13.36 -2.18
CA THR A 78 -3.11 -13.74 -2.43
C THR A 78 -2.22 -13.41 -1.24
N VAL A 79 -2.30 -12.19 -0.71
CA VAL A 79 -1.51 -11.79 0.47
C VAL A 79 -1.81 -12.68 1.67
N ASN A 80 -3.09 -12.92 1.96
CA ASN A 80 -3.47 -13.76 3.11
C ASN A 80 -3.07 -15.22 2.94
N SER A 81 -3.00 -15.74 1.70
CA SER A 81 -2.44 -17.07 1.45
C SER A 81 -0.97 -17.16 1.82
N TRP A 82 -0.18 -16.12 1.51
CA TRP A 82 1.24 -16.07 1.90
C TRP A 82 1.39 -15.93 3.42
N LEU A 83 0.59 -15.07 4.06
CA LEU A 83 0.61 -14.90 5.51
C LEU A 83 0.25 -16.22 6.22
N HIS A 84 -0.80 -16.90 5.79
CA HIS A 84 -1.18 -18.20 6.32
C HIS A 84 -0.04 -19.23 6.20
N THR A 85 0.61 -19.29 5.03
CA THR A 85 1.75 -20.20 4.80
C THR A 85 2.93 -19.88 5.72
N ALA A 86 3.10 -18.61 6.08
CA ALA A 86 4.11 -18.15 7.03
C ALA A 86 3.66 -18.20 8.50
N GLY A 87 2.49 -18.76 8.82
CA GLY A 87 1.94 -18.82 10.18
C GLY A 87 1.58 -17.45 10.77
N ARG A 88 1.23 -16.47 9.92
CA ARG A 88 0.89 -15.10 10.32
C ARG A 88 -0.62 -14.85 10.25
N GLU A 89 -1.07 -13.87 11.03
CA GLU A 89 -2.48 -13.47 11.07
C GLU A 89 -2.98 -12.89 9.75
N ARG A 90 -4.29 -13.03 9.54
CA ARG A 90 -4.99 -12.50 8.38
C ARG A 90 -5.11 -10.98 8.45
N VAL A 91 -4.92 -10.30 7.32
CA VAL A 91 -5.10 -8.86 7.16
C VAL A 91 -6.26 -8.52 6.21
N THR A 92 -6.81 -7.32 6.37
CA THR A 92 -7.82 -6.73 5.48
C THR A 92 -7.21 -5.60 4.64
N GLY A 93 -7.91 -5.15 3.60
CA GLY A 93 -7.50 -3.96 2.82
C GLY A 93 -7.31 -2.72 3.70
N HIS A 94 -8.05 -2.62 4.80
CA HIS A 94 -7.94 -1.52 5.75
C HIS A 94 -6.60 -1.49 6.48
N CYS A 95 -6.02 -2.66 6.77
CA CYS A 95 -4.74 -2.79 7.46
C CYS A 95 -3.61 -2.09 6.70
N PHE A 96 -3.64 -2.09 5.36
CA PHE A 96 -2.63 -1.39 4.54
C PHE A 96 -2.71 0.14 4.71
N ARG A 97 -3.92 0.68 4.79
CA ARG A 97 -4.14 2.13 4.99
C ARG A 97 -3.70 2.57 6.38
N ILE A 98 -4.09 1.80 7.41
CA ILE A 98 -3.66 2.03 8.79
C ILE A 98 -2.14 1.93 8.89
N GLY A 99 -1.57 0.82 8.44
CA GLY A 99 -0.13 0.57 8.52
C GLY A 99 0.69 1.64 7.80
N GLY A 100 0.24 2.11 6.63
CA GLY A 100 0.88 3.21 5.93
C GLY A 100 0.83 4.54 6.70
N ALA A 101 -0.34 4.89 7.24
CA ALA A 101 -0.49 6.10 8.07
C ALA A 101 0.40 6.04 9.31
N THR A 102 0.33 4.92 10.06
CA THR A 102 1.13 4.71 11.28
C THR A 102 2.62 4.72 10.96
N PHE A 103 3.06 4.06 9.89
CA PHE A 103 4.48 4.06 9.48
C PHE A 103 5.01 5.46 9.21
N PHE A 104 4.31 6.27 8.40
CA PHE A 104 4.77 7.63 8.12
C PHE A 104 4.67 8.54 9.34
N PHE A 105 3.68 8.31 10.19
CA PHE A 105 3.54 9.03 11.45
C PHE A 105 4.70 8.74 12.41
N SER A 106 5.07 7.47 12.60
CA SER A 106 6.25 7.06 13.37
C SER A 106 7.57 7.56 12.78
N ALA A 107 7.59 7.89 11.49
CA ALA A 107 8.72 8.54 10.81
C ALA A 107 8.63 10.09 10.83
N GLU A 108 7.80 10.63 11.72
CA GLU A 108 7.61 12.07 11.98
C GLU A 108 7.24 12.87 10.72
N LYS A 109 6.49 12.27 9.80
CA LYS A 109 5.99 12.99 8.62
C LYS A 109 4.83 13.91 8.99
N PRO A 110 4.75 15.11 8.40
CA PRO A 110 3.62 16.01 8.60
C PRO A 110 2.28 15.32 8.30
N LEU A 111 1.25 15.64 9.07
CA LEU A 111 -0.08 15.03 8.90
C LEU A 111 -0.65 15.27 7.50
N ASP A 112 -0.41 16.44 6.91
CA ASP A 112 -0.81 16.77 5.54
C ASP A 112 -0.11 15.89 4.51
N ASP A 113 1.19 15.60 4.70
CA ASP A 113 1.95 14.67 3.85
C ASP A 113 1.36 13.26 3.92
N ILE A 114 0.97 12.81 5.12
CA ILE A 114 0.34 11.49 5.33
C ILE A 114 -1.01 11.45 4.63
N ARG A 115 -1.84 12.50 4.80
CA ARG A 115 -3.15 12.65 4.16
C ARG A 115 -3.04 12.55 2.63
N ILE A 116 -2.13 13.33 2.05
CA ILE A 116 -1.88 13.35 0.59
C ILE A 116 -1.41 11.98 0.11
N ARG A 117 -0.46 11.35 0.81
CA ARG A 117 0.12 10.06 0.41
C ARG A 117 -0.87 8.91 0.46
N GLY A 118 -1.76 8.87 1.44
CA GLY A 118 -2.81 7.84 1.47
C GLY A 118 -4.06 8.20 0.69
N GLY A 119 -4.09 9.37 0.03
CA GLY A 119 -5.21 9.79 -0.82
C GLY A 119 -6.49 10.00 -0.03
N TRP A 120 -6.39 10.56 1.18
CA TRP A 120 -7.54 10.88 2.02
C TRP A 120 -8.09 12.27 1.71
N GLU A 121 -9.34 12.33 1.27
CA GLU A 121 -10.07 13.61 1.20
C GLU A 121 -10.52 14.11 2.57
N SER A 122 -10.78 13.21 3.52
CA SER A 122 -11.25 13.54 4.86
C SER A 122 -10.23 13.24 5.96
N ASP A 123 -10.51 13.72 7.16
CA ASP A 123 -9.67 13.51 8.35
C ASP A 123 -9.82 12.11 8.98
N ALA A 124 -10.36 11.14 8.24
CA ALA A 124 -10.50 9.76 8.71
C ALA A 124 -9.15 9.14 9.13
N TYR A 125 -8.05 9.56 8.52
CA TYR A 125 -6.70 9.11 8.88
C TYR A 125 -6.28 9.51 10.31
N LEU A 126 -6.81 10.61 10.85
CA LEU A 126 -6.54 11.04 12.23
C LEU A 126 -7.12 10.07 13.26
N VAL A 127 -8.15 9.30 12.92
CA VAL A 127 -8.69 8.25 13.80
C VAL A 127 -7.63 7.18 14.00
N TYR A 128 -6.98 6.72 12.94
CA TYR A 128 -5.95 5.68 13.04
C TYR A 128 -4.73 6.14 13.85
N ILE A 129 -4.33 7.40 13.69
CA ILE A 129 -3.22 7.98 14.45
C ILE A 129 -3.60 8.08 15.94
N ARG A 130 -4.81 8.58 16.26
CA ARG A 130 -5.29 8.67 17.65
C ARG A 130 -5.43 7.29 18.30
N ASP A 131 -6.02 6.32 17.62
CA ASP A 131 -6.15 4.95 18.12
C ASP A 131 -4.78 4.31 18.41
N SER A 132 -3.75 4.66 17.62
CA SER A 132 -2.39 4.21 17.88
C SER A 132 -1.83 4.79 19.18
N TYR A 133 -2.12 6.06 19.49
CA TYR A 133 -1.70 6.67 20.76
C TYR A 133 -2.43 6.08 21.95
N VAL A 134 -3.75 5.89 21.86
CA VAL A 134 -4.54 5.29 22.92
C VAL A 134 -4.01 3.89 23.25
N ARG A 135 -3.79 3.06 22.21
CA ARG A 135 -3.22 1.72 22.43
C ARG A 135 -1.80 1.73 22.95
N HIS A 136 -0.94 2.66 22.51
CA HIS A 136 0.38 2.81 23.13
C HIS A 136 0.26 3.21 24.61
N ALA A 137 -0.58 4.19 24.94
CA ALA A 137 -0.78 4.60 26.32
C ALA A 137 -1.31 3.43 27.19
N GLU A 138 -2.26 2.64 26.68
CA GLU A 138 -2.75 1.42 27.34
C GLU A 138 -1.66 0.36 27.53
N LEU A 139 -0.77 0.18 26.54
CA LEU A 139 0.36 -0.75 26.66
C LEU A 139 1.40 -0.29 27.68
N PHE A 140 1.62 1.03 27.80
CA PHE A 140 2.63 1.60 28.68
C PHE A 140 2.11 1.97 30.08
N VAL A 141 0.79 1.89 30.32
CA VAL A 141 0.19 2.27 31.62
C VAL A 141 0.67 1.39 32.78
N ASP A 142 0.96 0.12 32.50
CA ASP A 142 1.40 -0.88 33.49
C ASP A 142 2.88 -1.26 33.33
N VAL A 143 3.66 -0.53 32.53
CA VAL A 143 5.08 -0.83 32.35
C VAL A 143 5.87 -0.27 33.53
N ASP A 144 6.51 -1.17 34.28
CA ASP A 144 7.46 -0.80 35.33
C ASP A 144 8.70 -0.15 34.71
N ALA A 145 8.77 1.18 34.80
CA ALA A 145 9.85 2.00 34.27
C ALA A 145 11.17 1.85 35.05
N THR A 146 11.17 1.15 36.19
CA THR A 146 12.33 0.99 37.09
C THR A 146 13.50 0.26 36.41
N HIS A 147 13.25 -0.45 35.31
CA HIS A 147 14.27 -1.16 34.52
C HIS A 147 14.36 -0.76 33.04
N LEU A 148 13.64 0.29 32.61
CA LEU A 148 13.62 0.69 31.19
C LEU A 148 14.79 1.58 30.75
N PHE A 149 15.47 2.21 31.71
CA PHE A 149 16.69 2.95 31.46
C PHE A 149 17.85 2.08 31.91
N TYR A 150 18.63 1.54 30.96
CA TYR A 150 19.91 0.93 31.26
C TYR A 150 20.84 1.99 31.86
N ASP A 151 21.58 1.61 32.92
CA ASP A 151 22.67 2.40 33.51
C ASP A 151 23.75 2.77 32.48
#